data_AF-A0A9X3WL41-F1
#
_entry.id   AF-A0A9X3WL41-F1
#
_cell.length_a   1.000
_cell.length_b   1.000
_cell.length_c   1.000
_cell.angle_alpha   90.00
_cell.angle_beta   90.00
_cell.angle_gamma   90.00
#
_symmetry.space_group_name_H-M   'P 1'
#
loop_
_entity.id
_entity.type
_entity.pdbx_description
1 polymer ?
#
loop_
_entity_poly.entity_id
_entity_poly.type
_entity_poly.pdbx_seq_one_letter_code
_entity_poly.pdbx_strand_id
1 'polypeptide(L)' 'MATKQRSISKLYRKLVTSNEMKAFLIFEKCDESTKEILKKKLSEADSNQAKNILNKIQNV' A
#
# COMPACT_ATOMS: atom_id res chain seq x y z
N MET A 1 -10.32 -8.74 -15.23
CA MET A 1 -9.91 -7.36 -14.88
C MET A 1 -10.48 -6.87 -13.53
N ALA A 2 -11.78 -6.99 -13.25
CA ALA A 2 -12.39 -6.47 -12.00
C ALA A 2 -11.89 -7.11 -10.67
N THR A 3 -11.47 -8.38 -10.71
CA THR A 3 -10.99 -9.12 -9.54
C THR A 3 -9.66 -8.57 -8.99
N LYS A 4 -8.70 -8.26 -9.87
CA LYS A 4 -7.39 -7.68 -9.51
C LYS A 4 -7.53 -6.28 -8.91
N GLN A 5 -8.46 -5.48 -9.40
CA GLN A 5 -8.68 -4.14 -8.86
C GLN A 5 -9.34 -4.17 -7.47
N ARG A 6 -10.24 -5.13 -7.25
CA ARG A 6 -10.89 -5.34 -5.94
C ARG A 6 -9.91 -5.85 -4.88
N SER A 7 -8.96 -6.71 -5.26
CA SER A 7 -7.92 -7.20 -4.35
C SER A 7 -6.95 -6.07 -3.96
N ILE A 8 -6.55 -5.21 -4.89
CA ILE A 8 -5.70 -4.04 -4.61
C ILE A 8 -6.38 -3.08 -3.64
N SER A 9 -7.67 -2.78 -3.82
CA SER A 9 -8.40 -1.90 -2.88
C SER A 9 -8.54 -2.51 -1.48
N LYS A 10 -8.57 -3.85 -1.35
CA LYS A 10 -8.50 -4.53 -0.04
C LYS A 10 -7.09 -4.44 0.56
N LEU A 11 -6.05 -4.63 -0.25
CA LEU A 11 -4.65 -4.50 0.19
C LEU A 11 -4.34 -3.09 0.67
N TYR A 12 -4.73 -2.07 -0.10
CA TYR A 12 -4.59 -0.67 0.30
C TYR A 12 -5.23 -0.40 1.66
N ARG A 13 -6.49 -0.84 1.86
CA ARG A 13 -7.15 -0.71 3.17
C ARG A 13 -6.37 -1.40 4.28
N LYS A 14 -5.91 -2.63 4.04
CA LYS A 14 -5.06 -3.36 4.99
C LYS A 14 -3.79 -2.62 5.33
N LEU A 15 -3.14 -1.96 4.37
CA LEU A 15 -1.93 -1.17 4.61
C LEU A 15 -2.24 -0.01 5.56
N VAL A 16 -3.22 0.83 5.22
CA VAL A 16 -3.51 2.05 5.97
C VAL A 16 -4.17 1.80 7.34
N THR A 17 -4.77 0.63 7.57
CA THR A 17 -5.35 0.26 8.88
C THR A 17 -4.49 -0.67 9.72
N SER A 18 -3.37 -1.19 9.18
CA SER A 18 -2.43 -1.99 9.96
C SER A 18 -1.39 -1.10 10.65
N ASN A 19 -0.73 -1.64 11.67
CA ASN A 19 0.49 -1.02 12.18
C ASN A 19 1.58 -1.00 11.09
N GLU A 20 2.55 -0.10 11.24
CA GLU A 20 3.55 0.17 10.20
C GLU A 20 4.35 -1.06 9.77
N MET A 21 4.79 -1.88 10.73
CA MET A 21 5.57 -3.09 10.45
C MET A 21 4.78 -4.12 9.64
N LYS A 22 3.51 -4.33 10.01
CA LYS A 22 2.61 -5.24 9.29
C LYS A 22 2.27 -4.70 7.91
N ALA A 23 2.09 -3.39 7.77
CA ALA A 23 1.89 -2.76 6.48
C ALA A 23 3.10 -3.00 5.56
N PHE A 24 4.31 -2.78 6.07
CA PHE A 24 5.55 -3.05 5.34
C PHE A 24 5.66 -4.52 4.89
N LEU A 25 5.44 -5.49 5.79
CA LEU A 25 5.49 -6.91 5.45
C LEU A 25 4.43 -7.33 4.42
N ILE A 26 3.25 -6.72 4.45
CA ILE A 26 2.21 -6.96 3.44
C ILE A 26 2.66 -6.39 2.09
N PHE A 27 3.21 -5.18 2.08
CA PHE A 27 3.70 -4.52 0.87
C PHE A 27 4.82 -5.34 0.22
N GLU A 28 5.79 -5.81 1.01
CA GLU A 28 6.93 -6.57 0.50
C GLU A 28 6.56 -7.91 -0.15
N LYS A 29 5.46 -8.53 0.28
CA LYS A 29 4.94 -9.77 -0.31
C LYS A 29 4.16 -9.58 -1.61
N CYS A 30 3.89 -8.33 -2.01
CA CYS A 30 3.22 -8.04 -3.28
C CYS A 30 4.18 -8.16 -4.46
N ASP A 31 3.65 -8.50 -5.63
CA ASP A 31 4.38 -8.40 -6.89
C ASP A 31 4.60 -6.92 -7.28
N GLU A 32 5.61 -6.66 -8.11
CA GLU A 32 6.01 -5.30 -8.49
C GLU A 32 4.85 -4.48 -9.08
N SER A 33 4.02 -5.11 -9.91
CA SER A 33 2.86 -4.42 -10.51
C SER A 33 1.85 -3.97 -9.44
N THR A 34 1.67 -4.77 -8.39
CA THR A 34 0.81 -4.41 -7.26
C THR A 34 1.47 -3.37 -6.36
N LYS A 35 2.79 -3.47 -6.15
CA LYS A 35 3.58 -2.48 -5.40
C LYS A 35 3.46 -1.09 -6.02
N GLU A 36 3.62 -0.96 -7.34
CA GLU A 36 3.47 0.32 -8.06
C GLU A 36 2.07 0.92 -7.90
N ILE A 37 1.02 0.11 -8.08
CA ILE A 37 -0.36 0.59 -7.94
C ILE A 37 -0.64 1.02 -6.49
N LEU A 38 -0.11 0.29 -5.51
CA LEU A 38 -0.27 0.64 -4.09
C LEU A 38 0.50 1.92 -3.75
N LYS A 39 1.74 2.08 -4.25
CA LYS A 39 2.52 3.33 -4.12
C LYS A 39 1.74 4.52 -4.69
N LYS A 40 1.18 4.38 -5.89
CA LYS A 40 0.35 5.41 -6.52
C LYS A 40 -0.90 5.76 -5.68
N LYS A 41 -1.61 4.75 -5.18
CA LYS A 41 -2.77 4.98 -4.30
C LYS A 41 -2.39 5.65 -2.98
N LEU A 42 -1.24 5.30 -2.41
CA LEU A 42 -0.74 5.93 -1.18
C LEU A 42 -0.31 7.38 -1.43
N SER A 43 0.30 7.69 -2.59
CA SER A 43 0.69 9.06 -2.94
C SER A 43 -0.49 9.96 -3.28
N GLU A 44 -1.53 9.40 -3.88
CA GLU A 44 -2.79 10.11 -4.18
C GLU A 44 -3.68 10.30 -2.94
N ALA A 45 -3.38 9.61 -1.84
CA ALA A 45 -4.16 9.69 -0.61
C ALA A 45 -3.74 10.88 0.25
N ASP A 46 -4.70 11.73 0.60
CA ASP A 46 -4.45 12.89 1.46
C ASP A 46 -4.52 12.55 2.96
N SER A 47 -4.01 11.37 3.32
CA SER A 47 -3.97 10.86 4.70
C SER A 47 -2.54 10.87 5.23
N ASN A 48 -2.34 11.41 6.43
CA ASN A 48 -1.05 11.38 7.12
C ASN A 48 -0.52 9.94 7.29
N GLN A 49 -1.42 8.98 7.53
CA GLN A 49 -1.04 7.59 7.67
C GLN A 49 -0.56 6.99 6.35
N ALA A 50 -1.21 7.32 5.24
CA ALA A 50 -0.77 6.90 3.91
C ALA A 50 0.61 7.49 3.56
N LYS A 51 0.84 8.77 3.87
CA LYS A 51 2.13 9.45 3.67
C LYS A 51 3.23 8.82 4.53
N ASN A 52 2.97 8.50 5.80
CA ASN A 52 3.93 7.82 6.68
C ASN A 52 4.32 6.44 6.17
N ILE A 53 3.33 5.65 5.72
CA ILE A 53 3.57 4.32 5.14
C ILE A 53 4.38 4.44 3.85
N LEU A 54 4.03 5.38 2.97
CA LEU A 54 4.74 5.61 1.71
C LEU A 54 6.20 5.99 1.95
N ASN A 55 6.46 6.93 2.88
CA ASN A 55 7.81 7.34 3.23
C ASN A 55 8.65 6.19 3.74
N LYS A 56 8.08 5.28 4.55
CA LYS A 56 8.83 4.10 4.99
C LYS A 56 9.12 3.14 3.85
N ILE A 57 8.14 2.90 2.98
CA ILE A 57 8.32 1.99 1.83
C ILE A 57 9.32 2.56 0.80
N GLN A 58 9.42 3.88 0.66
CA GLN A 58 10.36 4.53 -0.27
C GLN A 58 11.79 4.66 0.27
N ASN A 59 11.96 4.65 1.60
CA ASN A 59 13.27 4.80 2.25
C ASN A 59 13.89 3.46 2.70
N VAL A 60 13.37 2.32 2.23
CA VAL A 60 14.02 1.00 2.34
C VAL A 60 14.69 0.68 1.02
#